data_AF-A0A1C5BJU6-F1
#
_entry.id   AF-A0A1C5BJU6-F1
#
_cell.length_a   1.000
_cell.length_b   1.000
_cell.length_c   1.000
_cell.angle_alpha   90.00
_cell.angle_beta   90.00
_cell.angle_gamma   90.00
#
_symmetry.space_group_name_H-M   'P 1'
#
loop_
_entity.id
_entity.type
_entity.pdbx_description
1 polymer ?
#
loop_
_entity_poly.entity_id
_entity_poly.type
_entity_poly.pdbx_seq_one_letter_code
_entity_poly.pdbx_strand_id
1 'polypeptide(L)'
;MVTEPDARGGLINGVRRSWASLAPAERRRLVAPGGGSCLLALKNGGGPFTAWATVFERTSNRIRARFEPRFPHVWPHRCRHTFSMRTLEYLVAGHYRQAAKLVRDTDADAALVFYLTKADPLLVLRDLLGHSTILTTEKYLRRLDTTRIYREAYEGAGAAAGLTDDARAEREAGDEFAPENEYGDA
;
A
#
# COMPACT_ATOMS: atom_id res chain seq x y z
N MET A 1 -28.93 24.37 9.09
CA MET A 1 -28.77 23.89 7.70
C MET A 1 -27.40 24.31 7.18
N VAL A 2 -26.76 23.45 6.40
CA VAL A 2 -25.51 23.77 5.70
C VAL A 2 -25.83 24.35 4.32
N THR A 3 -25.19 25.45 3.96
CA THR A 3 -25.20 26.05 2.62
C THR A 3 -23.77 26.38 2.18
N GLU A 4 -23.55 26.53 0.88
CA GLU A 4 -22.23 26.83 0.29
C GLU A 4 -21.08 25.94 0.80
N PRO A 5 -21.21 24.60 0.79
CA PRO A 5 -20.14 23.73 1.24
C PRO A 5 -18.96 23.73 0.25
N ASP A 6 -17.74 23.76 0.79
CA ASP A 6 -16.50 23.48 0.07
C ASP A 6 -15.65 22.45 0.84
N ALA A 7 -14.43 22.19 0.37
CA ALA A 7 -13.53 21.20 0.97
C ALA A 7 -13.13 21.52 2.43
N ARG A 8 -13.21 22.78 2.86
CA ARG A 8 -12.73 23.24 4.18
C ARG A 8 -13.84 23.67 5.12
N GLY A 9 -14.99 24.09 4.61
CA GLY A 9 -16.07 24.62 5.42
C GLY A 9 -17.33 24.89 4.63
N GLY A 10 -18.28 25.55 5.29
CA GLY A 10 -19.52 26.02 4.69
C GLY A 10 -20.25 26.96 5.63
N LEU A 11 -21.38 27.48 5.18
CA LEU A 11 -22.27 28.29 6.01
C LEU A 11 -23.18 27.38 6.84
N ILE A 12 -23.14 27.54 8.15
CA ILE A 12 -24.03 26.83 9.09
C ILE A 12 -24.95 27.87 9.68
N ASN A 13 -26.23 27.82 9.32
CA ASN A 13 -27.22 28.83 9.69
C ASN A 13 -26.75 30.26 9.34
N GLY A 14 -26.16 30.43 8.14
CA GLY A 14 -25.63 31.71 7.65
C GLY A 14 -24.23 32.09 8.16
N VAL A 15 -23.64 31.33 9.10
CA VAL A 15 -22.32 31.63 9.65
C VAL A 15 -21.25 30.71 9.04
N ARG A 16 -20.19 31.30 8.47
CA ARG A 16 -19.07 30.53 7.92
C ARG A 16 -18.32 29.80 9.03
N ARG A 17 -18.22 28.47 8.91
CA ARG A 17 -17.49 27.61 9.84
C ARG A 17 -16.60 26.63 9.09
N SER A 18 -15.40 26.42 9.63
CA SER A 18 -14.50 25.35 9.17
C SER A 18 -14.99 24.00 9.67
N TRP A 19 -14.92 22.95 8.83
CA TRP A 19 -15.22 21.57 9.23
C TRP A 19 -14.37 21.12 10.42
N ALA A 20 -13.10 21.54 10.47
CA ALA A 20 -12.19 21.21 11.55
C ALA A 20 -12.62 21.81 12.90
N SER A 21 -13.32 22.95 12.89
CA SER A 21 -13.77 23.64 14.12
C SER A 21 -14.99 22.98 14.79
N LEU A 22 -15.63 22.02 14.13
CA LEU A 22 -16.87 21.41 14.63
C LEU A 22 -16.57 20.19 15.50
N ALA A 23 -17.11 20.22 16.71
CA ALA A 23 -17.13 19.08 17.61
C ALA A 23 -17.98 17.93 17.05
N PRO A 24 -17.73 16.67 17.45
CA PRO A 24 -18.50 15.52 16.96
C PRO A 24 -20.03 15.66 17.13
N ALA A 25 -20.48 16.28 18.23
CA ALA A 25 -21.91 16.52 18.48
C ALA A 25 -22.51 17.55 17.50
N GLU A 26 -21.74 18.57 17.11
CA GLU A 26 -22.17 19.57 16.12
C GLU A 26 -22.27 18.93 14.73
N ARG A 27 -21.28 18.12 14.34
CA ARG A 27 -21.26 17.43 13.04
C ARG A 27 -22.48 16.53 12.82
N ARG A 28 -22.94 15.83 13.87
CA ARG A 28 -24.12 14.96 13.80
C ARG A 28 -25.43 15.68 13.56
N ARG A 29 -25.50 16.97 13.90
CA ARG A 29 -26.71 17.81 13.75
C ARG A 29 -26.73 18.57 12.43
N LEU A 30 -25.68 18.45 11.61
CA LEU A 30 -25.63 19.08 10.31
C LEU A 30 -26.63 18.45 9.36
N VAL A 31 -27.33 19.31 8.64
CA VAL A 31 -28.31 18.96 7.62
C VAL A 31 -27.82 19.49 6.28
N ALA A 32 -27.71 18.62 5.28
CA ALA A 32 -27.16 18.95 3.97
C ALA A 32 -28.09 19.87 3.17
N PRO A 33 -27.58 20.56 2.14
CA PRO A 33 -28.44 21.23 1.15
C PRO A 33 -29.42 20.22 0.54
N GLY A 34 -30.72 20.49 0.61
CA GLY A 34 -31.76 19.55 0.17
C GLY A 34 -32.27 18.57 1.25
N GLY A 35 -31.77 18.68 2.48
CA GLY A 35 -32.15 17.82 3.60
C GLY A 35 -31.22 16.62 3.79
N GLY A 36 -31.49 15.80 4.81
CA GLY A 36 -30.66 14.64 5.13
C GLY A 36 -29.36 14.98 5.88
N SER A 37 -28.62 13.94 6.26
CA SER A 37 -27.41 14.08 7.08
C SER A 37 -26.18 14.42 6.23
N CYS A 38 -25.28 15.25 6.77
CA CYS A 38 -23.96 15.47 6.19
C CYS A 38 -22.94 14.35 6.50
N LEU A 39 -23.35 13.26 7.15
CA LEU A 39 -22.48 12.11 7.42
C LEU A 39 -22.53 11.09 6.27
N LEU A 40 -21.38 10.53 5.89
CA LEU A 40 -21.30 9.53 4.81
C LEU A 40 -21.81 8.15 5.24
N ALA A 41 -21.47 7.73 6.47
CA ALA A 41 -21.82 6.42 6.99
C ALA A 41 -22.95 6.57 8.00
N LEU A 42 -24.14 6.11 7.63
CA LEU A 42 -25.38 6.29 8.38
C LEU A 42 -25.96 4.94 8.82
N LYS A 43 -26.54 4.90 10.02
CA LYS A 43 -27.51 3.86 10.39
C LYS A 43 -28.91 4.31 9.95
N ASN A 44 -29.87 3.38 9.95
CA ASN A 44 -31.25 3.63 9.48
C ASN A 44 -31.88 4.91 10.09
N GLY A 45 -31.64 5.19 11.38
CA GLY A 45 -32.13 6.41 12.04
C GLY A 45 -31.35 7.71 11.76
N GLY A 46 -30.54 7.79 10.70
CA GLY A 46 -29.80 9.01 10.32
C GLY A 46 -28.62 9.40 11.22
N GLY A 47 -28.32 8.59 12.25
CA GLY A 47 -27.13 8.75 13.08
C GLY A 47 -25.87 8.14 12.43
N PRO A 48 -24.67 8.44 12.97
CA PRO A 48 -23.43 7.85 12.48
C PRO A 48 -23.44 6.33 12.62
N PHE A 49 -22.95 5.66 11.58
CA PHE A 49 -22.72 4.22 11.61
C PHE A 49 -21.40 3.89 12.33
N THR A 50 -21.47 3.09 13.39
CA THR A 50 -20.30 2.72 14.21
C THR A 50 -20.07 1.20 14.29
N ALA A 51 -21.03 0.39 13.84
CA ALA A 51 -21.01 -1.07 13.99
C ALA A 51 -20.15 -1.78 12.93
N TRP A 52 -19.01 -1.21 12.56
CA TRP A 52 -18.11 -1.76 11.54
C TRP A 52 -17.59 -3.15 11.90
N ALA A 53 -17.24 -3.39 13.17
CA ALA A 53 -16.80 -4.72 13.62
C ALA A 53 -17.81 -5.81 13.28
N THR A 54 -19.10 -5.57 13.52
CA THR A 54 -20.19 -6.51 13.21
C THR A 54 -20.33 -6.75 11.70
N VAL A 55 -20.17 -5.71 10.87
CA VAL A 55 -20.21 -5.86 9.40
C VAL A 55 -19.09 -6.77 8.93
N PHE A 56 -17.88 -6.55 9.43
CA PHE A 56 -16.69 -7.31 9.06
C PHE A 56 -16.76 -8.77 9.55
N GLU A 57 -17.26 -8.99 10.77
CA GLU A 57 -17.51 -10.33 11.30
C GLU A 57 -18.51 -11.11 10.44
N ARG A 58 -19.69 -10.52 10.19
CA ARG A 58 -20.73 -11.16 9.37
C ARG A 58 -20.24 -11.44 7.96
N THR A 59 -19.45 -10.55 7.39
CA THR A 59 -18.84 -10.74 6.07
C THR A 59 -17.82 -11.88 6.08
N SER A 60 -16.94 -11.92 7.09
CA SER A 60 -15.96 -13.01 7.25
C SER A 60 -16.64 -14.37 7.43
N ASN A 61 -17.73 -14.43 8.21
CA ASN A 61 -18.55 -15.64 8.37
C ASN A 61 -19.19 -16.09 7.05
N ARG A 62 -19.75 -15.15 6.28
CA ARG A 62 -20.31 -15.45 4.96
C ARG A 62 -19.27 -15.98 3.99
N ILE A 63 -18.04 -15.45 4.02
CA ILE A 63 -16.94 -15.93 3.19
C ILE A 63 -16.56 -17.36 3.59
N ARG A 64 -16.41 -17.63 4.89
CA ARG A 64 -16.15 -18.98 5.40
C ARG A 64 -17.20 -19.99 4.96
N ALA A 65 -18.46 -19.62 5.06
CA ALA A 65 -19.56 -20.52 4.73
C ALA A 65 -19.70 -20.81 3.23
N ARG A 66 -19.24 -19.92 2.35
CA ARG A 66 -19.55 -19.99 0.91
C ARG A 66 -18.35 -20.21 -0.01
N PHE A 67 -17.15 -19.82 0.41
CA PHE A 67 -16.00 -19.74 -0.49
C PHE A 67 -14.74 -20.37 0.09
N GLU A 68 -14.34 -19.99 1.31
CA GLU A 68 -13.07 -20.42 1.91
C GLU A 68 -13.24 -20.69 3.41
N PRO A 69 -13.47 -21.94 3.84
CA PRO A 69 -13.72 -22.29 5.24
C PRO A 69 -12.65 -21.80 6.24
N ARG A 70 -11.40 -21.65 5.79
CA ARG A 70 -10.27 -21.18 6.60
C ARG A 70 -10.10 -19.67 6.58
N PHE A 71 -10.99 -18.92 5.91
CA PHE A 71 -10.86 -17.48 5.79
C PHE A 71 -10.80 -16.83 7.18
N PRO A 72 -9.80 -15.96 7.44
CA PRO A 72 -9.59 -15.41 8.77
C PRO A 72 -10.71 -14.47 9.19
N HIS A 73 -10.87 -14.26 10.49
CA HIS A 73 -11.65 -13.13 10.97
C HIS A 73 -10.90 -11.83 10.66
N VAL A 74 -11.54 -10.92 9.93
CA VAL A 74 -10.97 -9.63 9.52
C VAL A 74 -11.60 -8.52 10.35
N TRP A 75 -10.79 -7.58 10.82
CA TRP A 75 -11.23 -6.35 11.49
C TRP A 75 -11.00 -5.15 10.56
N PRO A 76 -11.72 -4.01 10.70
CA PRO A 76 -11.52 -2.84 9.85
C PRO A 76 -10.05 -2.40 9.71
N HIS A 77 -9.29 -2.47 10.81
CA HIS A 77 -7.87 -2.09 10.81
C HIS A 77 -6.98 -3.06 10.01
N ARG A 78 -7.37 -4.33 9.84
CA ARG A 78 -6.63 -5.30 9.01
C ARG A 78 -6.66 -4.89 7.53
N CYS A 79 -7.75 -4.30 7.06
CA CYS A 79 -7.81 -3.75 5.70
C CYS A 79 -6.81 -2.60 5.50
N ARG A 80 -6.67 -1.72 6.50
CA ARG A 80 -5.65 -0.66 6.48
C ARG A 80 -4.24 -1.27 6.41
N HIS A 81 -3.96 -2.33 7.18
CA HIS A 81 -2.67 -3.02 7.11
C HIS A 81 -2.41 -3.65 5.73
N THR A 82 -3.41 -4.30 5.14
CA THR A 82 -3.30 -4.88 3.78
C THR A 82 -3.04 -3.79 2.74
N PHE A 83 -3.78 -2.67 2.81
CA PHE A 83 -3.54 -1.51 1.96
C PHE A 83 -2.09 -1.01 2.10
N SER A 84 -1.59 -0.85 3.34
CA SER A 84 -0.22 -0.41 3.59
C SER A 84 0.80 -1.34 2.95
N MET A 85 0.71 -2.65 3.20
CA MET A 85 1.68 -3.64 2.70
C MET A 85 1.69 -3.69 1.17
N ARG A 86 0.52 -3.77 0.54
CA ARG A 86 0.42 -3.83 -0.94
C ARG A 86 0.86 -2.53 -1.60
N THR A 87 0.54 -1.39 -0.99
CA THR A 87 0.99 -0.08 -1.48
C THR A 87 2.50 0.06 -1.33
N LEU A 88 3.08 -0.36 -0.21
CA LEU A 88 4.53 -0.32 -0.01
C LEU A 88 5.26 -1.19 -1.02
N GLU A 89 4.80 -2.43 -1.21
CA GLU A 89 5.33 -3.36 -2.22
C GLU A 89 5.28 -2.73 -3.63
N TYR A 90 4.15 -2.13 -4.00
CA TYR A 90 4.00 -1.45 -5.29
C TYR A 90 4.95 -0.24 -5.45
N LEU A 91 5.02 0.63 -4.43
CA LEU A 91 5.85 1.83 -4.47
C LEU A 91 7.34 1.47 -4.52
N VAL A 92 7.76 0.48 -3.73
CA VAL A 92 9.15 -0.02 -3.69
C VAL A 92 9.52 -0.68 -5.02
N ALA A 93 8.69 -1.57 -5.56
CA ALA A 93 8.94 -2.19 -6.87
C ALA A 93 8.98 -1.13 -8.00
N GLY A 94 8.08 -0.14 -7.96
CA GLY A 94 8.09 0.99 -8.88
C GLY A 94 9.37 1.83 -8.78
N HIS A 95 9.81 2.12 -7.56
CA HIS A 95 11.03 2.88 -7.28
C HIS A 95 12.28 2.15 -7.80
N TYR A 96 12.41 0.84 -7.53
CA TYR A 96 13.55 0.06 -8.02
C TYR A 96 13.58 -0.08 -9.54
N ARG A 97 12.45 -0.30 -10.22
CA ARG A 97 12.41 -0.33 -11.69
C ARG A 97 12.89 0.97 -12.31
N GLN A 98 12.58 2.12 -11.70
CA GLN A 98 13.08 3.41 -12.17
C GLN A 98 14.58 3.57 -11.93
N ALA A 99 15.08 3.12 -10.77
CA ALA A 99 16.52 3.15 -10.47
C ALA A 99 17.31 2.26 -11.46
N ALA A 100 16.84 1.04 -11.72
CA ALA A 100 17.48 0.12 -12.67
C ALA A 100 17.54 0.71 -14.09
N LYS A 101 16.46 1.36 -14.56
CA LYS A 101 16.47 2.06 -15.86
C LYS A 101 17.52 3.16 -15.90
N LEU A 102 17.69 3.93 -14.82
CA LEU A 102 18.64 5.03 -14.80
C LEU A 102 20.11 4.56 -14.77
N VAL A 103 20.42 3.45 -14.06
CA VAL A 103 21.76 2.84 -14.07
C VAL A 103 22.17 2.41 -15.48
N ARG A 104 21.23 1.99 -16.32
CA ARG A 104 21.52 1.71 -17.74
C ARG A 104 21.88 2.97 -18.53
N ASP A 105 21.28 4.09 -18.17
CA ASP A 105 21.30 5.32 -18.95
C ASP A 105 22.38 6.31 -18.45
N THR A 106 23.09 6.05 -17.34
CA THR A 106 24.09 6.97 -16.73
C THR A 106 25.14 6.27 -15.84
N ASP A 107 26.25 6.96 -15.55
CA ASP A 107 27.31 6.56 -14.59
C ASP A 107 26.79 6.34 -13.15
N ALA A 108 27.45 5.44 -12.41
CA ALA A 108 26.97 4.84 -11.15
C ALA A 108 26.64 5.87 -10.04
N ASP A 109 27.33 7.02 -10.02
CA ASP A 109 27.09 8.07 -9.02
C ASP A 109 25.78 8.83 -9.24
N ALA A 110 25.33 9.02 -10.48
CA ALA A 110 24.05 9.68 -10.76
C ALA A 110 22.86 8.77 -10.44
N ALA A 111 23.04 7.44 -10.54
CA ALA A 111 22.07 6.47 -10.09
C ALA A 111 21.88 6.49 -8.56
N LEU A 112 22.96 6.70 -7.80
CA LEU A 112 22.91 6.89 -6.34
C LEU A 112 22.23 8.22 -5.96
N VAL A 113 22.51 9.31 -6.67
CA VAL A 113 21.85 10.60 -6.45
C VAL A 113 20.35 10.53 -6.78
N PHE A 114 19.94 9.77 -7.80
CA PHE A 114 18.53 9.52 -8.11
C PHE A 114 17.81 8.65 -7.07
N TYR A 115 18.49 7.61 -6.57
CA TYR A 115 18.01 6.78 -5.45
C TYR A 115 17.69 7.64 -4.21
N LEU A 116 18.45 8.71 -3.99
CA LEU A 116 18.24 9.65 -2.88
C LEU A 116 17.24 10.77 -3.18
N THR A 117 16.94 11.10 -4.45
CA THR A 117 16.14 12.29 -4.83
C THR A 117 14.69 11.99 -5.22
N LYS A 118 14.34 10.75 -5.62
CA LYS A 118 12.97 10.43 -6.05
C LYS A 118 12.13 9.79 -4.95
N ALA A 119 11.40 10.64 -4.22
CA ALA A 119 10.24 10.31 -3.39
C ALA A 119 10.35 8.95 -2.68
N ASP A 120 11.05 8.92 -1.55
CA ASP A 120 11.16 7.74 -0.69
C ASP A 120 9.76 7.08 -0.53
N PRO A 121 9.58 5.84 -1.01
CA PRO A 121 8.34 5.08 -0.88
C PRO A 121 7.72 5.11 0.53
N LEU A 122 8.55 5.24 1.57
CA LEU A 122 8.09 5.38 2.94
C LEU A 122 7.47 6.73 3.25
N LEU A 123 7.99 7.82 2.69
CA LEU A 123 7.42 9.16 2.85
C LEU A 123 6.07 9.24 2.14
N VAL A 124 5.96 8.69 0.93
CA VAL A 124 4.70 8.60 0.20
C VAL A 124 3.68 7.77 0.99
N LEU A 125 4.08 6.61 1.49
CA LEU A 125 3.18 5.76 2.28
C LEU A 125 2.80 6.39 3.62
N ARG A 126 3.73 7.06 4.31
CA ARG A 126 3.47 7.82 5.53
C ARG A 126 2.35 8.84 5.30
N ASP A 127 2.42 9.59 4.21
CA ASP A 127 1.45 10.63 3.89
C ASP A 127 0.09 10.03 3.52
N LEU A 128 0.06 8.96 2.72
CA LEU A 128 -1.18 8.22 2.40
C LEU A 128 -1.85 7.63 3.65
N LEU A 129 -1.08 7.21 4.63
CA LEU A 129 -1.60 6.71 5.90
C LEU A 129 -1.93 7.84 6.89
N GLY A 130 -1.50 9.08 6.62
CA GLY A 130 -1.63 10.20 7.55
C GLY A 130 -0.87 9.97 8.86
N HIS A 131 0.27 9.28 8.80
CA HIS A 131 1.12 9.09 9.97
C HIS A 131 1.93 10.35 10.26
N SER A 132 1.98 10.78 11.52
CA SER A 132 2.80 11.92 11.95
C SER A 132 4.30 11.62 11.94
N THR A 133 4.69 10.34 11.97
CA THR A 133 6.09 9.90 12.00
C THR A 133 6.34 8.72 11.07
N ILE A 134 7.55 8.66 10.50
CA ILE A 134 7.99 7.55 9.64
C ILE A 134 8.21 6.25 10.42
N LEU A 135 8.57 6.32 11.71
CA LEU A 135 8.78 5.17 12.59
C LEU A 135 7.56 4.22 12.65
N THR A 136 6.35 4.76 12.53
CA THR A 136 5.13 3.94 12.49
C THR A 136 4.99 3.20 11.15
N THR A 137 5.46 3.80 10.07
CA THR A 137 5.49 3.24 8.72
C THR A 137 6.61 2.21 8.54
N GLU A 138 7.76 2.40 9.18
CA GLU A 138 8.89 1.45 9.15
C GLU A 138 8.54 0.05 9.67
N LYS A 139 7.50 -0.08 10.52
CA LYS A 139 6.98 -1.39 10.96
C LYS A 139 6.52 -2.29 9.80
N TYR A 140 6.21 -1.70 8.64
CA TYR A 140 5.86 -2.45 7.43
C TYR A 140 7.09 -2.96 6.68
N LEU A 141 8.21 -2.22 6.68
CA LEU A 141 9.46 -2.65 6.04
C LEU A 141 10.02 -3.92 6.65
N ARG A 142 10.01 -4.03 7.98
CA ARG A 142 10.49 -5.24 8.67
C ARG A 142 9.69 -6.51 8.30
N ARG A 143 8.54 -6.36 7.66
CA ARG A 143 7.67 -7.46 7.20
C ARG A 143 7.76 -7.70 5.70
N LEU A 144 8.44 -6.84 4.96
CA LEU A 144 8.72 -7.04 3.54
C LEU A 144 10.08 -7.69 3.40
N ASP A 145 10.13 -8.81 2.70
CA ASP A 145 11.39 -9.35 2.19
C ASP A 145 11.86 -8.46 1.04
N THR A 146 12.52 -7.36 1.42
CA THR A 146 13.04 -6.35 0.49
C THR A 146 14.08 -6.95 -0.45
N THR A 147 14.82 -7.98 -0.02
CA THR A 147 15.80 -8.71 -0.83
C THR A 147 15.12 -9.53 -1.93
N ARG A 148 14.00 -10.21 -1.63
CA ARG A 148 13.18 -10.89 -2.65
C ARG A 148 12.57 -9.90 -3.64
N ILE A 149 12.00 -8.79 -3.15
CA ILE A 149 11.40 -7.76 -4.01
C ILE A 149 12.45 -7.12 -4.92
N TYR A 150 13.66 -6.88 -4.41
CA TYR A 150 14.79 -6.40 -5.20
C TYR A 150 15.14 -7.37 -6.32
N ARG A 151 15.31 -8.66 -6.00
CA ARG A 151 15.63 -9.70 -6.96
C ARG A 151 14.56 -9.80 -8.06
N GLU A 152 13.29 -9.89 -7.69
CA GLU A 152 12.19 -9.98 -8.65
C GLU A 152 12.05 -8.71 -9.51
N ALA A 153 12.26 -7.53 -8.92
CA ALA A 153 12.23 -6.27 -9.66
C ALA A 153 13.43 -6.15 -10.61
N TYR A 154 14.61 -6.62 -10.21
CA TYR A 154 15.84 -6.59 -11.01
C TYR A 154 15.81 -7.63 -12.13
N GLU A 155 15.43 -8.88 -11.84
CA GLU A 155 15.24 -9.96 -12.83
C GLU A 155 14.13 -9.59 -13.82
N GLY A 156 12.99 -9.09 -13.32
CA GLY A 156 11.89 -8.65 -14.18
C GLY A 156 12.24 -7.44 -15.04
N ALA A 157 13.00 -6.47 -14.51
CA ALA A 157 13.48 -5.33 -15.29
C ALA A 157 14.63 -5.71 -16.23
N GLY A 158 15.50 -6.62 -15.83
CA GLY A 158 16.62 -7.14 -16.62
C GLY A 158 16.13 -7.97 -17.81
N ALA A 159 15.18 -8.88 -17.58
CA ALA A 159 14.54 -9.69 -18.63
C ALA A 159 13.74 -8.82 -19.61
N ALA A 160 12.95 -7.87 -19.11
CA ALA A 160 12.19 -6.94 -19.97
C ALA A 160 13.07 -5.99 -20.79
N ALA A 161 14.35 -5.84 -20.41
CA ALA A 161 15.26 -4.89 -21.02
C ALA A 161 16.46 -5.58 -21.72
N GLY A 162 16.42 -6.91 -21.85
CA GLY A 162 17.40 -7.74 -22.57
C GLY A 162 18.78 -7.85 -21.89
N LEU A 163 18.84 -7.73 -20.57
CA LEU A 163 20.07 -7.67 -19.78
C LEU A 163 20.37 -8.93 -18.95
N THR A 164 19.45 -9.88 -18.86
CA THR A 164 19.72 -11.19 -18.25
C THR A 164 20.31 -12.11 -19.32
N ASP A 165 21.63 -12.30 -19.27
CA ASP A 165 22.36 -13.23 -20.14
C ASP A 165 22.18 -14.65 -19.58
N ASP A 166 20.95 -15.17 -19.67
CA ASP A 166 20.54 -16.50 -19.14
C ASP A 166 21.49 -17.61 -19.63
N ALA A 167 22.05 -17.46 -20.84
CA ALA A 167 22.99 -18.41 -21.42
C ALA A 167 24.35 -18.49 -20.69
N ARG A 168 24.78 -17.43 -20.00
CA ARG A 168 26.04 -17.44 -19.24
C ARG A 168 25.82 -18.04 -17.84
N ALA A 169 24.70 -17.71 -17.20
CA ALA A 169 24.33 -18.27 -15.89
C ALA A 169 24.00 -19.78 -15.97
N GLU A 170 23.35 -20.23 -17.04
CA GLU A 170 23.09 -21.67 -17.28
C GLU A 170 24.37 -22.46 -17.56
N ARG A 171 25.38 -21.85 -18.21
CA ARG A 171 26.70 -22.47 -18.41
C ARG A 171 27.48 -22.60 -17.10
N GLU A 172 27.47 -21.56 -16.28
CA GLU A 172 28.19 -21.54 -14.99
C GLU A 172 27.59 -22.54 -14.00
N ALA A 173 26.26 -22.71 -13.99
CA ALA A 173 25.59 -23.76 -13.22
C ALA A 173 25.79 -25.17 -13.82
N GLY A 174 25.85 -25.30 -15.15
CA GLY A 174 26.14 -26.58 -15.83
C GLY A 174 27.52 -27.15 -15.49
N ASP A 175 28.52 -26.28 -15.33
CA ASP A 175 29.88 -26.67 -14.94
C ASP A 175 29.99 -26.99 -13.43
N GLU A 176 29.16 -26.38 -12.58
CA GLU A 176 29.15 -26.61 -11.12
C GLU A 176 28.44 -27.92 -10.71
N PHE A 177 27.50 -28.41 -11.52
CA PHE A 177 26.72 -29.63 -11.26
C PHE A 177 27.00 -30.79 -12.24
N ALA A 178 28.02 -30.68 -13.08
CA ALA A 178 28.49 -31.80 -13.88
C ALA A 178 29.04 -32.89 -12.93
N PRO A 179 28.59 -34.15 -13.04
CA PRO A 179 29.09 -35.22 -12.18
C PRO A 179 30.61 -35.37 -12.39
N GLU A 180 31.39 -35.28 -11.31
CA GLU A 180 32.77 -35.75 -11.31
C GLU A 180 32.75 -37.21 -11.73
N ASN A 181 33.31 -37.52 -12.92
CA ASN A 181 33.51 -38.91 -13.32
C ASN A 181 34.43 -39.57 -12.30
N GLU A 182 33.86 -40.44 -11.46
CA GLU A 182 34.59 -41.46 -10.72
C GLU A 182 35.50 -42.20 -11.69
N TYR A 183 36.81 -42.06 -11.48
CA TYR A 183 37.82 -42.85 -12.16
C TYR A 183 37.63 -44.34 -11.80
N GLY A 184 37.13 -45.09 -12.78
CA GLY A 184 37.67 -46.38 -13.24
C GLY A 184 37.79 -47.54 -12.24
N ASP A 185 36.95 -48.55 -12.43
CA ASP A 185 37.16 -49.93 -11.99
C ASP A 185 38.26 -50.60 -12.83
N ALA A 186 39.34 -51.06 -12.18
CA ALA A 186 40.22 -52.17 -12.58
C ALA A 186 41.16 -52.56 -11.43
#